data_AF-A0A176U1U2-F1
#
_entry.id   AF-A0A176U1U2-F1
#
_cell.length_a   1.000
_cell.length_b   1.000
_cell.length_c   1.000
_cell.angle_alpha   90.00
_cell.angle_beta   90.00
_cell.angle_gamma   90.00
#
_symmetry.space_group_name_H-M   'P 1'
#
loop_
_entity.id
_entity.type
_entity.pdbx_description
1 polymer ?
#
loop_
_entity_poly.entity_id
_entity_poly.type
_entity_poly.pdbx_seq_one_letter_code
_entity_poly.pdbx_strand_id
1 'polypeptide(L)'
;MTKNTKKLLGLVGALAVLGGAYGGIVWINQNNEEKAAEQSKAEKEANTFYLSQMEEPVSISYTNSYGTFAFSYDTENETWSYDSDEHFPVTQSYLTSISSDLKSFTAERKLEEVQDDLSVYGLDNPSCTITARGSDDTEVTIQIGSLNSYNSDYYAKLEGSDDIYTIASSYVSDISNDISALQEKESFPTITSTSITDVQLSKDGITLDMEKEVTQEPATEEETTENASEEVETESESSESESEVSEEETTKAVSDSTEEGLTEEESTVEMVDVTRWVFTQDNKTQRVDESDDIHDLLVNMVGLTFNDCADYYADEEEKESYGLTDDAAVLTITYQSGEEETTLKLTIGATTEDDAYYYISMDDSDQVNTVSKESVDAVLDAISGYEL
;
A
#
# COMPACT_ATOMS: atom_id res chain seq x y z
N MET A 1 -11.40 -32.24 65.05
CA MET A 1 -11.35 -30.84 64.57
C MET A 1 -11.01 -29.92 65.73
N THR A 2 -10.00 -29.07 65.58
CA THR A 2 -9.72 -28.02 66.55
C THR A 2 -10.72 -26.86 66.38
N LYS A 3 -10.78 -25.94 67.36
CA LYS A 3 -11.70 -24.78 67.34
C LYS A 3 -11.52 -23.89 66.09
N ASN A 4 -10.33 -23.93 65.48
CA ASN A 4 -9.97 -23.16 64.31
C ASN A 4 -10.50 -23.79 63.01
N THR A 5 -10.55 -25.13 62.89
CA THR A 5 -11.08 -25.81 61.68
C THR A 5 -12.55 -25.48 61.43
N LYS A 6 -13.37 -25.38 62.50
CA LYS A 6 -14.79 -25.01 62.37
C LYS A 6 -14.99 -23.54 61.98
N LYS A 7 -14.11 -22.64 62.44
CA LYS A 7 -14.10 -21.23 62.00
C LYS A 7 -13.70 -21.11 60.53
N LEU A 8 -12.68 -21.87 60.11
CA LEU A 8 -12.21 -21.90 58.72
C LEU A 8 -13.31 -22.38 57.76
N LEU A 9 -13.99 -23.49 58.09
CA LEU A 9 -15.14 -23.98 57.31
C LEU A 9 -16.28 -22.97 57.19
N GLY A 10 -16.57 -22.23 58.28
CA GLY A 10 -17.57 -21.15 58.25
C GLY A 10 -17.16 -19.97 57.35
N LEU A 11 -15.87 -19.60 57.35
CA LEU A 11 -15.32 -18.55 56.48
C LEU A 11 -15.32 -18.96 55.00
N VAL A 12 -14.95 -20.21 54.68
CA VAL A 12 -15.02 -20.74 53.32
C VAL A 12 -16.46 -20.78 52.80
N GLY A 13 -17.42 -21.18 53.64
CA GLY A 13 -18.84 -21.11 53.30
C GLY A 13 -19.34 -19.68 53.03
N ALA A 14 -18.93 -18.72 53.85
CA ALA A 14 -19.26 -17.30 53.64
C ALA A 14 -18.64 -16.74 52.35
N LEU A 15 -17.38 -17.09 52.06
CA LEU A 15 -16.69 -16.72 50.82
C LEU A 15 -17.39 -17.29 49.57
N ALA A 16 -17.85 -18.55 49.61
CA ALA A 16 -18.59 -19.15 48.51
C ALA A 16 -19.93 -18.43 48.24
N VAL A 17 -20.65 -18.03 49.29
CA VAL A 17 -21.89 -17.24 49.16
C VAL A 17 -21.61 -15.85 48.59
N LEU A 18 -20.53 -15.18 49.02
CA LEU A 18 -20.12 -13.88 48.49
C LEU A 18 -19.68 -13.97 47.02
N GLY A 19 -18.93 -15.01 46.64
CA GLY A 19 -18.54 -15.26 45.25
C GLY A 19 -19.74 -15.53 44.34
N GLY A 20 -20.71 -16.33 44.80
CA GLY A 20 -21.97 -16.55 44.06
C GLY A 20 -22.82 -15.29 43.93
N ALA A 21 -22.90 -14.46 44.98
CA ALA A 21 -23.60 -13.19 44.93
C ALA A 21 -22.91 -12.19 43.98
N TYR A 22 -21.58 -12.11 44.02
CA TYR A 22 -20.79 -11.28 43.10
C TYR A 22 -20.95 -11.72 41.64
N GLY A 23 -20.80 -13.02 41.36
CA GLY A 23 -21.03 -13.56 40.01
C GLY A 23 -22.45 -13.32 39.49
N GLY A 24 -23.47 -13.42 40.36
CA GLY A 24 -24.85 -13.06 40.02
C GLY A 24 -25.04 -11.57 39.69
N ILE A 25 -24.37 -10.66 40.41
CA ILE A 25 -24.40 -9.23 40.12
C ILE A 25 -23.69 -8.92 38.79
N VAL A 26 -22.51 -9.53 38.54
CA VAL A 26 -21.78 -9.37 37.27
C VAL A 26 -22.60 -9.87 36.09
N TRP A 27 -23.23 -11.05 36.20
CA TRP A 27 -24.10 -11.60 35.16
C TRP A 27 -25.33 -10.73 34.90
N ILE A 28 -25.98 -10.21 35.96
CA ILE A 28 -27.11 -9.27 35.81
C ILE A 28 -26.66 -7.98 35.13
N ASN A 29 -25.50 -7.43 35.48
CA ASN A 29 -24.97 -6.22 34.86
C ASN A 29 -24.65 -6.44 33.38
N GLN A 30 -23.91 -7.49 33.02
CA GLN A 30 -23.61 -7.82 31.62
C GLN A 30 -24.89 -8.01 30.78
N ASN A 31 -25.84 -8.82 31.27
CA ASN A 31 -27.11 -9.04 30.58
C ASN A 31 -27.98 -7.75 30.50
N ASN A 32 -27.81 -6.79 31.41
CA ASN A 32 -28.47 -5.48 31.34
C ASN A 32 -27.76 -4.53 30.37
N GLU A 33 -26.43 -4.57 30.29
CA GLU A 33 -25.63 -3.84 29.31
C GLU A 33 -25.91 -4.34 27.88
N GLU A 34 -25.96 -5.66 27.67
CA GLU A 34 -26.39 -6.27 26.40
C GLU A 34 -27.79 -5.81 26.00
N LYS A 35 -28.78 -5.89 26.90
CA LYS A 35 -30.15 -5.42 26.61
C LYS A 35 -30.26 -3.93 26.36
N ALA A 36 -29.46 -3.12 27.05
CA ALA A 36 -29.39 -1.68 26.81
C ALA A 36 -28.76 -1.39 25.45
N ALA A 37 -27.74 -2.15 25.04
CA ALA A 37 -27.13 -2.06 23.72
C ALA A 37 -28.09 -2.54 22.61
N GLU A 38 -28.81 -3.65 22.79
CA GLU A 38 -29.86 -4.12 21.88
C GLU A 38 -30.98 -3.09 21.72
N GLN A 39 -31.48 -2.53 22.83
CA GLN A 39 -32.54 -1.52 22.78
C GLN A 39 -32.05 -0.21 22.12
N SER A 40 -30.84 0.24 22.45
CA SER A 40 -30.20 1.42 21.83
C SER A 40 -29.98 1.21 20.33
N LYS A 41 -29.53 0.01 19.93
CA LYS A 41 -29.39 -0.39 18.52
C LYS A 41 -30.74 -0.38 17.81
N ALA A 42 -31.77 -0.98 18.38
CA ALA A 42 -33.11 -1.02 17.79
C ALA A 42 -33.76 0.37 17.70
N GLU A 43 -33.53 1.25 18.67
CA GLU A 43 -34.00 2.64 18.63
C GLU A 43 -33.24 3.46 17.57
N LYS A 44 -31.92 3.23 17.42
CA LYS A 44 -31.12 3.82 16.33
C LYS A 44 -31.61 3.34 14.97
N GLU A 45 -31.72 2.03 14.75
CA GLU A 45 -32.20 1.42 13.50
C GLU A 45 -33.60 1.90 13.12
N ALA A 46 -34.52 2.00 14.08
CA ALA A 46 -35.88 2.51 13.85
C ALA A 46 -35.94 4.01 13.48
N ASN A 47 -34.86 4.75 13.70
CA ASN A 47 -34.74 6.17 13.36
C ASN A 47 -33.67 6.45 12.30
N THR A 48 -33.11 5.40 11.68
CA THR A 48 -32.22 5.50 10.51
C THR A 48 -33.08 5.51 9.24
N PHE A 49 -32.89 6.51 8.38
CA PHE A 49 -33.53 6.56 7.07
C PHE A 49 -32.62 5.93 6.03
N TYR A 50 -32.84 4.67 5.67
CA TYR A 50 -32.13 4.03 4.57
C TYR A 50 -32.69 4.51 3.22
N LEU A 51 -31.82 4.95 2.33
CA LEU A 51 -32.12 5.17 0.91
C LEU A 51 -31.76 3.93 0.08
N SER A 52 -30.77 3.15 0.50
CA SER A 52 -30.47 1.84 -0.06
C SER A 52 -30.02 0.84 1.02
N GLN A 53 -30.40 -0.43 0.82
CA GLN A 53 -29.95 -1.60 1.57
C GLN A 53 -29.81 -2.81 0.62
N MET A 54 -29.31 -2.56 -0.59
CA MET A 54 -29.19 -3.59 -1.61
C MET A 54 -28.13 -4.65 -1.26
N GLU A 55 -28.29 -5.85 -1.84
CA GLU A 55 -27.20 -6.84 -1.87
C GLU A 55 -26.02 -6.34 -2.73
N GLU A 56 -25.02 -7.19 -2.98
CA GLU A 56 -23.78 -6.81 -3.68
C GLU A 56 -24.06 -6.05 -5.00
N PRO A 57 -23.71 -4.76 -5.12
CA PRO A 57 -23.88 -4.02 -6.35
C PRO A 57 -23.05 -4.63 -7.49
N VAL A 58 -23.72 -5.01 -8.58
CA VAL A 58 -23.10 -5.59 -9.79
C VAL A 58 -23.07 -4.60 -10.96
N SER A 59 -23.79 -3.48 -10.83
CA SER A 59 -23.74 -2.37 -11.79
C SER A 59 -24.01 -1.06 -11.05
N ILE A 60 -23.20 -0.04 -11.37
CA ILE A 60 -23.31 1.31 -10.83
C ILE A 60 -23.23 2.27 -12.01
N SER A 61 -24.15 3.23 -12.06
CA SER A 61 -24.11 4.33 -13.02
C SER A 61 -24.44 5.64 -12.31
N TYR A 62 -23.80 6.72 -12.74
CA TYR A 62 -24.12 8.05 -12.23
C TYR A 62 -24.03 9.11 -13.33
N THR A 63 -24.88 10.12 -13.22
CA THR A 63 -24.87 11.30 -14.09
C THR A 63 -24.60 12.52 -13.25
N ASN A 64 -23.61 13.32 -13.65
CA ASN A 64 -23.23 14.57 -12.99
C ASN A 64 -22.96 15.67 -14.04
N SER A 65 -22.26 16.76 -13.67
CA SER A 65 -21.96 17.88 -14.58
C SER A 65 -21.05 17.55 -15.76
N TYR A 66 -20.30 16.44 -15.70
CA TYR A 66 -19.33 16.04 -16.72
C TYR A 66 -19.90 15.04 -17.73
N GLY A 67 -20.88 14.24 -17.33
CA GLY A 67 -21.51 13.25 -18.20
C GLY A 67 -22.32 12.21 -17.43
N THR A 68 -22.61 11.11 -18.13
CA THR A 68 -23.14 9.87 -17.55
C THR A 68 -22.07 8.81 -17.67
N PHE A 69 -21.74 8.16 -16.56
CA PHE A 69 -20.76 7.09 -16.47
C PHE A 69 -21.45 5.84 -15.93
N ALA A 70 -21.10 4.67 -16.45
CA ALA A 70 -21.71 3.40 -16.08
C ALA A 70 -20.63 2.32 -16.00
N PHE A 71 -20.74 1.46 -15.00
CA PHE A 71 -19.74 0.48 -14.62
C PHE A 71 -20.41 -0.84 -14.27
N SER A 72 -19.72 -1.93 -14.60
CA SER A 72 -20.14 -3.30 -14.33
C SER A 72 -19.07 -4.02 -13.49
N TYR A 73 -19.50 -4.87 -12.57
CA TYR A 73 -18.60 -5.69 -11.76
C TYR A 73 -18.47 -7.10 -12.33
N ASP A 74 -17.25 -7.51 -12.62
CA ASP A 74 -16.90 -8.88 -12.98
C ASP A 74 -16.65 -9.71 -11.72
N THR A 75 -17.50 -10.70 -11.48
CA THR A 75 -17.40 -11.61 -10.34
C THR A 75 -16.34 -12.70 -10.48
N GLU A 76 -15.83 -12.97 -11.69
CA GLU A 76 -14.75 -13.94 -11.92
C GLU A 76 -13.37 -13.30 -11.72
N ASN A 77 -13.22 -12.03 -12.11
CA ASN A 77 -11.99 -11.25 -11.99
C ASN A 77 -11.93 -10.33 -10.74
N GLU A 78 -13.04 -10.22 -9.99
CA GLU A 78 -13.21 -9.34 -8.81
C GLU A 78 -12.92 -7.85 -9.08
N THR A 79 -13.30 -7.36 -10.26
CA THR A 79 -12.99 -6.00 -10.75
C THR A 79 -14.18 -5.26 -11.36
N TRP A 80 -14.16 -3.94 -11.27
CA TRP A 80 -15.05 -3.01 -11.98
C TRP A 80 -14.43 -2.60 -13.31
N SER A 81 -15.24 -2.61 -14.37
CA SER A 81 -14.92 -2.06 -15.69
C SER A 81 -15.86 -0.91 -16.06
N TYR A 82 -15.43 -0.05 -16.99
CA TYR A 82 -16.24 1.06 -17.50
C TYR A 82 -17.02 0.62 -18.75
N ASP A 83 -18.35 0.73 -18.72
CA ASP A 83 -19.23 0.16 -19.75
C ASP A 83 -19.08 0.80 -21.14
N SER A 84 -18.44 1.98 -21.23
CA SER A 84 -18.27 2.71 -22.51
C SER A 84 -16.88 2.56 -23.13
N ASP A 85 -15.91 2.04 -22.38
CA ASP A 85 -14.56 1.71 -22.87
C ASP A 85 -13.95 0.60 -22.00
N GLU A 86 -13.73 -0.56 -22.61
CA GLU A 86 -13.21 -1.76 -21.95
C GLU A 86 -11.71 -1.65 -21.58
N HIS A 87 -10.97 -0.73 -22.20
CA HIS A 87 -9.55 -0.51 -21.94
C HIS A 87 -9.29 0.59 -20.89
N PHE A 88 -10.33 1.35 -20.51
CA PHE A 88 -10.18 2.40 -19.51
C PHE A 88 -9.81 1.79 -18.14
N PRO A 89 -8.62 2.07 -17.59
CA PRO A 89 -8.17 1.44 -16.37
C PRO A 89 -8.90 2.08 -15.18
N VAL A 90 -9.85 1.36 -14.58
CA VAL A 90 -10.65 1.89 -13.46
C VAL A 90 -9.91 1.75 -12.13
N THR A 91 -9.75 2.85 -11.39
CA THR A 91 -9.31 2.84 -9.99
C THR A 91 -10.34 2.12 -9.11
N GLN A 92 -10.06 0.86 -8.81
CA GLN A 92 -10.99 -0.07 -8.17
C GLN A 92 -11.50 0.40 -6.79
N SER A 93 -10.67 1.16 -6.06
CA SER A 93 -11.00 1.65 -4.72
C SER A 93 -12.14 2.67 -4.69
N TYR A 94 -12.33 3.49 -5.73
CA TYR A 94 -13.49 4.40 -5.84
C TYR A 94 -14.79 3.62 -5.98
N LEU A 95 -14.88 2.72 -6.97
CA LEU A 95 -16.10 1.95 -7.23
C LEU A 95 -16.42 1.00 -6.07
N THR A 96 -15.38 0.42 -5.43
CA THR A 96 -15.54 -0.37 -4.20
C THR A 96 -16.13 0.47 -3.05
N SER A 97 -15.71 1.72 -2.90
CA SER A 97 -16.25 2.63 -1.87
C SER A 97 -17.71 2.98 -2.14
N ILE A 98 -18.05 3.38 -3.37
CA ILE A 98 -19.42 3.67 -3.81
C ILE A 98 -20.33 2.43 -3.65
N SER A 99 -19.83 1.24 -4.01
CA SER A 99 -20.52 -0.04 -3.81
C SER A 99 -20.79 -0.33 -2.33
N SER A 100 -19.81 -0.12 -1.46
CA SER A 100 -19.95 -0.28 -0.01
C SER A 100 -21.01 0.67 0.58
N ASP A 101 -21.01 1.94 0.14
CA ASP A 101 -22.00 2.93 0.55
C ASP A 101 -23.41 2.57 0.08
N LEU A 102 -23.57 2.08 -1.15
CA LEU A 102 -24.86 1.65 -1.71
C LEU A 102 -25.50 0.48 -0.93
N LYS A 103 -24.71 -0.38 -0.29
CA LYS A 103 -25.21 -1.50 0.55
C LYS A 103 -25.83 -1.04 1.88
N SER A 104 -25.54 0.20 2.31
CA SER A 104 -26.08 0.77 3.55
C SER A 104 -26.21 2.30 3.47
N PHE A 105 -26.78 2.80 2.37
CA PHE A 105 -26.85 4.23 2.12
C PHE A 105 -27.91 4.87 3.03
N THR A 106 -27.51 5.80 3.90
CA THR A 106 -28.44 6.45 4.85
C THR A 106 -28.55 7.95 4.66
N ALA A 107 -29.72 8.49 4.97
CA ALA A 107 -29.95 9.91 5.10
C ALA A 107 -29.77 10.38 6.56
N GLU A 108 -29.15 11.54 6.71
CA GLU A 108 -29.00 12.27 7.97
C GLU A 108 -30.36 12.67 8.56
N ARG A 109 -31.31 13.02 7.67
CA ARG A 109 -32.64 13.49 8.09
C ARG A 109 -33.67 13.36 6.97
N LYS A 110 -34.91 13.04 7.34
CA LYS A 110 -36.11 13.23 6.49
C LYS A 110 -36.72 14.62 6.71
N LEU A 111 -37.19 15.27 5.65
CA LEU A 111 -37.91 16.55 5.76
C LEU A 111 -39.40 16.30 6.04
N GLU A 112 -39.93 16.92 7.10
CA GLU A 112 -41.37 16.86 7.46
C GLU A 112 -42.24 17.81 6.63
N GLU A 113 -41.70 18.98 6.28
CA GLU A 113 -42.38 20.01 5.49
C GLU A 113 -41.64 20.20 4.15
N VAL A 114 -42.15 19.53 3.11
CA VAL A 114 -41.66 19.65 1.73
C VAL A 114 -42.52 20.61 0.92
N GLN A 115 -41.89 21.37 0.01
CA GLN A 115 -42.56 22.26 -0.93
C GLN A 115 -42.79 21.54 -2.27
N ASP A 116 -43.93 21.82 -2.92
CA ASP A 116 -44.26 21.27 -4.25
C ASP A 116 -43.23 21.65 -5.34
N ASP A 117 -42.57 22.80 -5.18
CA ASP A 117 -41.53 23.29 -6.09
C ASP A 117 -40.17 22.67 -5.73
N LEU A 118 -39.81 21.59 -6.45
CA LEU A 118 -38.56 20.87 -6.23
C LEU A 118 -37.29 21.69 -6.53
N SER A 119 -37.40 22.82 -7.23
CA SER A 119 -36.25 23.68 -7.55
C SER A 119 -35.62 24.32 -6.32
N VAL A 120 -36.38 24.49 -5.22
CA VAL A 120 -35.84 24.99 -3.94
C VAL A 120 -34.86 24.02 -3.28
N TYR A 121 -34.89 22.75 -3.69
CA TYR A 121 -33.97 21.69 -3.27
C TYR A 121 -32.97 21.31 -4.38
N GLY A 122 -33.08 21.90 -5.58
CA GLY A 122 -32.35 21.46 -6.78
C GLY A 122 -32.70 20.05 -7.24
N LEU A 123 -33.91 19.56 -6.95
CA LEU A 123 -34.38 18.21 -7.32
C LEU A 123 -35.30 18.21 -8.55
N ASP A 124 -35.55 19.39 -9.15
CA ASP A 124 -36.14 19.52 -10.49
C ASP A 124 -35.11 19.27 -11.59
N ASN A 125 -33.85 19.63 -11.34
CA ASN A 125 -32.67 19.36 -12.14
C ASN A 125 -31.54 18.91 -11.20
N PRO A 126 -31.53 17.62 -10.78
CA PRO A 126 -30.53 17.07 -9.85
C PRO A 126 -29.10 17.33 -10.33
N SER A 127 -28.21 17.76 -9.42
CA SER A 127 -26.79 17.94 -9.71
C SER A 127 -26.04 16.62 -9.87
N CYS A 128 -26.55 15.55 -9.25
CA CYS A 128 -26.14 14.19 -9.52
C CYS A 128 -27.35 13.24 -9.46
N THR A 129 -27.35 12.18 -10.25
CA THR A 129 -28.26 11.04 -10.09
C THR A 129 -27.42 9.76 -10.14
N ILE A 130 -27.51 8.92 -9.12
CA ILE A 130 -26.87 7.59 -9.09
C ILE A 130 -27.94 6.51 -9.20
N THR A 131 -27.72 5.53 -10.06
CA THR A 131 -28.54 4.33 -10.22
C THR A 131 -27.65 3.09 -10.10
N ALA A 132 -28.05 2.12 -9.29
CA ALA A 132 -27.31 0.87 -9.11
C ALA A 132 -28.25 -0.35 -9.16
N ARG A 133 -27.70 -1.51 -9.52
CA ARG A 133 -28.36 -2.82 -9.47
C ARG A 133 -27.58 -3.81 -8.62
N GLY A 134 -28.26 -4.50 -7.71
CA GLY A 134 -27.73 -5.54 -6.84
C GLY A 134 -27.73 -6.92 -7.49
N SER A 135 -27.00 -7.86 -6.90
CA SER A 135 -26.94 -9.28 -7.29
C SER A 135 -28.28 -10.02 -7.25
N ASP A 136 -29.27 -9.46 -6.56
CA ASP A 136 -30.64 -9.97 -6.41
C ASP A 136 -31.65 -9.31 -7.38
N ASP A 137 -31.15 -8.61 -8.41
CA ASP A 137 -31.90 -7.77 -9.35
C ASP A 137 -32.63 -6.57 -8.69
N THR A 138 -32.30 -6.18 -7.45
CA THR A 138 -32.82 -4.92 -6.88
C THR A 138 -32.18 -3.71 -7.54
N GLU A 139 -32.99 -2.75 -7.97
CA GLU A 139 -32.52 -1.49 -8.55
C GLU A 139 -32.90 -0.31 -7.64
N VAL A 140 -31.97 0.63 -7.46
CA VAL A 140 -32.16 1.87 -6.70
C VAL A 140 -31.68 3.06 -7.52
N THR A 141 -32.47 4.13 -7.55
CA THR A 141 -32.09 5.43 -8.14
C THR A 141 -32.21 6.52 -7.08
N ILE A 142 -31.10 7.19 -6.77
CA ILE A 142 -31.03 8.31 -5.81
C ILE A 142 -30.70 9.58 -6.59
N GLN A 143 -31.63 10.54 -6.55
CA GLN A 143 -31.48 11.88 -7.12
C GLN A 143 -30.93 12.82 -6.04
N ILE A 144 -29.86 13.54 -6.36
CA ILE A 144 -29.11 14.40 -5.44
C ILE A 144 -29.17 15.83 -5.97
N GLY A 145 -29.78 16.71 -5.17
CA GLY A 145 -29.99 18.12 -5.47
C GLY A 145 -28.94 19.02 -4.85
N SER A 146 -29.33 20.24 -4.49
CA SER A 146 -28.43 21.29 -4.00
C SER A 146 -27.81 20.99 -2.63
N LEU A 147 -26.59 21.49 -2.43
CA LEU A 147 -25.93 21.57 -1.12
C LEU A 147 -26.67 22.58 -0.21
N ASN A 148 -27.05 22.14 0.98
CA ASN A 148 -27.62 22.97 2.03
C ASN A 148 -26.50 23.74 2.76
N SER A 149 -26.42 25.06 2.52
CA SER A 149 -25.38 25.93 3.06
C SER A 149 -25.36 26.10 4.58
N TYR A 150 -26.36 25.60 5.32
CA TYR A 150 -26.41 25.68 6.78
C TYR A 150 -25.74 24.51 7.51
N ASN A 151 -25.73 23.32 6.91
CA ASN A 151 -25.18 22.10 7.52
C ASN A 151 -24.24 21.29 6.62
N SER A 152 -24.07 21.67 5.36
CA SER A 152 -23.22 21.00 4.36
C SER A 152 -23.68 19.59 3.96
N ASP A 153 -24.97 19.28 4.16
CA ASP A 153 -25.62 18.11 3.58
C ASP A 153 -26.14 18.43 2.17
N TYR A 154 -26.30 17.43 1.30
CA TYR A 154 -27.06 17.57 0.06
C TYR A 154 -28.52 17.17 0.26
N TYR A 155 -29.45 17.82 -0.45
CA TYR A 155 -30.81 17.30 -0.56
C TYR A 155 -30.83 16.04 -1.44
N ALA A 156 -31.59 15.02 -1.05
CA ALA A 156 -31.71 13.79 -1.83
C ALA A 156 -33.15 13.24 -1.85
N LYS A 157 -33.45 12.45 -2.87
CA LYS A 157 -34.76 11.84 -3.11
C LYS A 157 -34.60 10.49 -3.81
N LEU A 158 -35.37 9.49 -3.40
CA LEU A 158 -35.52 8.25 -4.16
C LEU A 158 -36.47 8.42 -5.34
N GLU A 159 -36.13 7.82 -6.48
CA GLU A 159 -37.03 7.74 -7.63
C GLU A 159 -38.37 7.09 -7.24
N GLY A 160 -39.48 7.66 -7.72
CA GLY A 160 -40.84 7.19 -7.39
C GLY A 160 -41.35 7.51 -5.99
N SER A 161 -40.51 8.02 -5.08
CA SER A 161 -40.95 8.56 -3.78
C SER A 161 -41.44 10.02 -3.91
N ASP A 162 -42.06 10.55 -2.86
CA ASP A 162 -42.28 12.00 -2.66
C ASP A 162 -41.47 12.54 -1.47
N ASP A 163 -40.84 11.67 -0.69
CA ASP A 163 -40.04 12.05 0.47
C ASP A 163 -38.72 12.70 0.04
N ILE A 164 -38.36 13.80 0.71
CA ILE A 164 -37.08 14.50 0.55
C ILE A 164 -36.26 14.33 1.83
N TYR A 165 -34.97 14.11 1.64
CA TYR A 165 -33.99 13.85 2.70
C TYR A 165 -32.83 14.84 2.63
N THR A 166 -32.01 14.85 3.67
CA THR A 166 -30.62 15.32 3.59
C THR A 166 -29.64 14.15 3.74
N ILE A 167 -28.56 14.15 2.97
CA ILE A 167 -27.51 13.13 2.96
C ILE A 167 -26.15 13.78 3.20
N ALA A 168 -25.23 13.04 3.84
CA ALA A 168 -23.87 13.50 4.06
C ALA A 168 -23.14 13.80 2.74
N SER A 169 -22.29 14.82 2.75
CA SER A 169 -21.52 15.24 1.57
C SER A 169 -20.44 14.24 1.13
N SER A 170 -20.05 13.30 2.00
CA SER A 170 -19.15 12.19 1.65
C SER A 170 -19.72 11.25 0.59
N TYR A 171 -21.04 11.03 0.58
CA TYR A 171 -21.67 10.23 -0.47
C TYR A 171 -21.64 10.89 -1.86
N VAL A 172 -21.31 12.19 -1.91
CA VAL A 172 -21.38 12.99 -3.14
C VAL A 172 -19.99 13.27 -3.70
N SER A 173 -18.93 13.29 -2.88
CA SER A 173 -17.55 13.53 -3.36
C SER A 173 -17.18 12.57 -4.48
N ASP A 174 -17.43 11.28 -4.28
CA ASP A 174 -16.85 10.21 -5.11
C ASP A 174 -17.54 10.14 -6.48
N ILE A 175 -18.84 10.45 -6.53
CA ILE A 175 -19.68 10.48 -7.74
C ILE A 175 -19.78 11.87 -8.39
N SER A 176 -19.10 12.89 -7.84
CA SER A 176 -19.06 14.25 -8.41
C SER A 176 -17.92 14.47 -9.40
N ASN A 177 -17.02 13.49 -9.57
CA ASN A 177 -15.83 13.61 -10.42
C ASN A 177 -16.14 13.32 -11.90
N ASP A 178 -15.27 13.75 -12.80
CA ASP A 178 -15.25 13.28 -14.18
C ASP A 178 -14.59 11.89 -14.28
N ILE A 179 -14.65 11.27 -15.47
CA ILE A 179 -14.07 9.95 -15.71
C ILE A 179 -12.54 9.93 -15.53
N SER A 180 -11.81 11.03 -15.79
CA SER A 180 -10.34 11.05 -15.69
C SER A 180 -9.84 10.91 -14.25
N ALA A 181 -10.65 11.34 -13.27
CA ALA A 181 -10.36 11.13 -11.85
C ALA A 181 -10.53 9.67 -11.39
N LEU A 182 -11.22 8.84 -12.19
CA LEU A 182 -11.41 7.41 -11.95
C LEU A 182 -10.36 6.56 -12.69
N GLN A 183 -9.41 7.18 -13.39
CA GLN A 183 -8.35 6.49 -14.11
C GLN A 183 -7.27 6.00 -13.13
N GLU A 184 -6.99 4.71 -13.14
CA GLU A 184 -5.83 4.13 -12.46
C GLU A 184 -4.56 4.54 -13.21
N LYS A 185 -3.81 5.45 -12.59
CA LYS A 185 -2.51 5.89 -13.09
C LYS A 185 -1.46 4.90 -12.66
N GLU A 186 -0.59 4.52 -13.59
CA GLU A 186 0.58 3.74 -13.23
C GLU A 186 1.49 4.47 -12.24
N SER A 187 2.26 3.68 -11.49
CA SER A 187 3.26 4.18 -10.57
C SER A 187 4.50 3.31 -10.65
N PHE A 188 5.66 3.90 -10.40
CA PHE A 188 6.90 3.15 -10.30
C PHE A 188 6.83 2.19 -9.09
N PRO A 189 7.31 0.94 -9.22
CA PRO A 189 7.44 0.06 -8.07
C PRO A 189 8.40 0.65 -7.04
N THR A 190 8.21 0.30 -5.76
CA THR A 190 9.09 0.74 -4.68
C THR A 190 10.44 0.03 -4.75
N ILE A 191 11.44 0.69 -5.34
CA ILE A 191 12.83 0.24 -5.44
C ILE A 191 13.70 1.06 -4.47
N THR A 192 14.68 0.44 -3.82
CA THR A 192 15.77 1.17 -3.11
C THR A 192 17.09 1.01 -3.86
N SER A 193 17.97 2.02 -3.80
CA SER A 193 19.30 1.94 -4.43
C SER A 193 20.11 0.71 -3.98
N THR A 194 19.93 0.28 -2.74
CA THR A 194 20.56 -0.93 -2.18
C THR A 194 19.96 -2.25 -2.70
N SER A 195 18.72 -2.25 -3.17
CA SER A 195 18.03 -3.43 -3.70
C SER A 195 18.35 -3.73 -5.16
N ILE A 196 18.89 -2.77 -5.91
CA ILE A 196 19.31 -2.94 -7.30
C ILE A 196 20.48 -3.93 -7.37
N THR A 197 20.39 -4.89 -8.28
CA THR A 197 21.39 -5.95 -8.54
C THR A 197 21.96 -5.90 -9.94
N ASP A 198 21.20 -5.42 -10.92
CA ASP A 198 21.64 -5.23 -12.30
C ASP A 198 20.91 -4.04 -12.95
N VAL A 199 21.59 -3.34 -13.86
CA VAL A 199 20.99 -2.32 -14.72
C VAL A 199 21.50 -2.45 -16.14
N GLN A 200 20.58 -2.53 -17.10
CA GLN A 200 20.90 -2.57 -18.53
C GLN A 200 20.29 -1.36 -19.25
N LEU A 201 21.12 -0.65 -20.01
CA LEU A 201 20.70 0.37 -20.97
C LEU A 201 21.00 -0.10 -22.40
N SER A 202 19.95 -0.24 -23.21
CA SER A 202 20.07 -0.48 -24.65
C SER A 202 19.67 0.78 -25.41
N LYS A 203 20.55 1.30 -26.28
CA LYS A 203 20.32 2.53 -27.06
C LYS A 203 21.20 2.55 -28.32
N ASP A 204 20.66 3.00 -29.46
CA ASP A 204 21.40 3.12 -30.73
C ASP A 204 22.12 1.82 -31.18
N GLY A 205 21.61 0.65 -30.77
CA GLY A 205 22.21 -0.66 -31.03
C GLY A 205 23.40 -1.02 -30.13
N ILE A 206 23.70 -0.20 -29.12
CA ILE A 206 24.66 -0.45 -28.04
C ILE A 206 23.89 -0.93 -26.81
N THR A 207 24.43 -1.94 -26.11
CA THR A 207 23.96 -2.33 -24.77
C THR A 207 25.09 -2.18 -23.78
N LEU A 208 24.84 -1.41 -22.71
CA LEU A 208 25.68 -1.29 -21.53
C LEU A 208 24.94 -1.94 -20.35
N ASP A 209 25.64 -2.81 -19.65
CA ASP A 209 25.15 -3.71 -18.60
C ASP A 209 25.98 -3.45 -17.34
N MET A 210 25.34 -3.38 -16.16
CA MET A 210 25.95 -2.94 -14.89
C MET A 210 25.52 -3.89 -13.76
N GLU A 211 26.26 -4.98 -13.58
CA GLU A 211 25.96 -6.04 -12.60
C GLU A 211 26.67 -5.78 -11.26
N LYS A 212 25.96 -6.01 -10.14
CA LYS A 212 26.50 -5.92 -8.78
C LYS A 212 27.27 -7.18 -8.38
N GLU A 213 28.58 -7.07 -8.24
CA GLU A 213 29.46 -8.15 -7.81
C GLU A 213 29.82 -8.00 -6.32
N VAL A 214 29.47 -9.00 -5.50
CA VAL A 214 29.88 -9.07 -4.09
C VAL A 214 30.97 -10.14 -3.93
N THR A 215 32.10 -9.77 -3.34
CA THR A 215 33.28 -10.62 -3.15
C THR A 215 33.74 -10.62 -1.70
N GLN A 216 34.25 -11.74 -1.20
CA GLN A 216 34.84 -11.80 0.14
C GLN A 216 36.34 -11.55 0.09
N GLU A 217 36.78 -10.49 0.75
CA GLU A 217 38.18 -10.06 0.82
C GLU A 217 38.65 -9.92 2.28
N PRO A 218 39.94 -10.11 2.57
CA PRO A 218 40.46 -9.98 3.93
C PRO A 218 40.43 -8.51 4.39
N ALA A 219 39.91 -8.26 5.59
CA ALA A 219 39.79 -6.93 6.17
C ALA A 219 41.15 -6.19 6.19
N THR A 220 41.17 -4.95 5.68
CA THR A 220 42.37 -4.10 5.69
C THR A 220 42.38 -3.17 6.91
N GLU A 221 43.58 -2.76 7.35
CA GLU A 221 43.76 -2.09 8.66
C GLU A 221 42.94 -0.79 8.82
N GLU A 222 42.53 -0.11 7.75
CA GLU A 222 41.75 1.13 7.81
C GLU A 222 40.29 0.91 8.25
N GLU A 223 39.64 -0.21 7.87
CA GLU A 223 38.23 -0.49 8.21
C GLU A 223 38.02 -0.89 9.68
N THR A 224 39.08 -1.33 10.37
CA THR A 224 39.01 -1.78 11.77
C THR A 224 38.69 -0.67 12.79
N THR A 225 38.53 0.58 12.34
CA THR A 225 38.43 1.76 13.23
C THR A 225 37.04 2.36 13.38
N GLU A 226 36.09 2.15 12.45
CA GLU A 226 34.72 2.66 12.61
C GLU A 226 33.85 1.74 13.50
N ASN A 227 33.93 0.43 13.29
CA ASN A 227 33.11 -0.58 13.99
C ASN A 227 33.41 -0.70 15.50
N ALA A 228 34.45 -0.01 16.00
CA ALA A 228 34.83 0.02 17.41
C ALA A 228 34.13 1.11 18.25
N SER A 229 33.17 1.87 17.67
CA SER A 229 32.59 3.05 18.31
C SER A 229 31.09 2.99 18.66
N GLU A 230 30.36 1.95 18.25
CA GLU A 230 28.90 1.81 18.49
C GLU A 230 28.46 0.74 19.54
N GLU A 231 29.37 0.24 20.39
CA GLU A 231 28.96 -0.61 21.54
C GLU A 231 29.35 -0.04 22.91
N VAL A 232 28.78 1.11 23.29
CA VAL A 232 28.65 1.50 24.71
C VAL A 232 27.33 2.23 24.96
N GLU A 233 26.25 1.49 25.27
CA GLU A 233 25.28 1.96 26.27
C GLU A 233 24.79 0.82 27.16
N THR A 234 24.64 1.17 28.43
CA THR A 234 24.55 0.30 29.60
C THR A 234 23.31 -0.61 29.68
N GLU A 235 23.48 -1.84 30.19
CA GLU A 235 22.45 -2.51 30.99
C GLU A 235 22.89 -2.65 32.45
N SER A 236 21.95 -2.50 33.39
CA SER A 236 22.22 -2.60 34.84
C SER A 236 21.02 -3.17 35.61
N GLU A 237 21.23 -4.32 36.24
CA GLU A 237 20.37 -4.99 37.26
C GLU A 237 18.98 -5.47 36.72
N SER A 238 18.28 -6.50 37.20
CA SER A 238 18.40 -7.49 38.30
C SER A 238 17.38 -8.65 38.03
N SER A 239 17.38 -9.86 38.63
CA SER A 239 18.31 -10.63 39.48
C SER A 239 17.73 -12.04 39.80
N GLU A 240 18.51 -12.88 40.50
CA GLU A 240 18.09 -13.98 41.41
C GLU A 240 17.72 -15.41 40.95
N SER A 241 18.08 -16.36 41.85
CA SER A 241 17.75 -17.80 41.99
C SER A 241 18.42 -18.80 41.02
N GLU A 242 19.37 -19.66 41.42
CA GLU A 242 19.51 -20.66 42.51
C GLU A 242 19.04 -22.09 42.14
N SER A 243 20.01 -23.02 42.02
CA SER A 243 19.97 -24.43 42.52
C SER A 243 21.28 -25.15 42.12
N GLU A 244 22.11 -25.52 43.09
CA GLU A 244 22.30 -26.89 43.61
C GLU A 244 22.96 -27.89 42.62
N VAL A 245 24.28 -28.13 42.74
CA VAL A 245 24.93 -29.15 43.61
C VAL A 245 25.00 -30.55 42.97
N SER A 246 26.22 -30.97 42.62
CA SER A 246 26.78 -32.25 43.10
C SER A 246 28.32 -32.25 43.00
N GLU A 247 28.97 -32.57 44.11
CA GLU A 247 30.41 -32.86 44.20
C GLU A 247 30.63 -34.38 44.07
N GLU A 248 31.78 -34.83 43.56
CA GLU A 248 32.72 -35.72 44.27
C GLU A 248 33.93 -36.14 43.40
N GLU A 249 35.14 -35.95 43.96
CA GLU A 249 36.29 -36.90 43.98
C GLU A 249 37.04 -37.23 42.64
N THR A 250 38.37 -37.40 42.54
CA THR A 250 39.46 -37.47 43.55
C THR A 250 40.87 -37.16 42.99
N THR A 251 41.61 -36.31 43.71
CA THR A 251 43.05 -36.41 44.08
C THR A 251 44.17 -36.94 43.12
N LYS A 252 45.13 -36.03 42.82
CA LYS A 252 46.58 -36.06 43.25
C LYS A 252 47.68 -36.83 42.46
N ALA A 253 48.59 -36.06 41.82
CA ALA A 253 50.10 -36.13 41.83
C ALA A 253 50.64 -35.27 40.66
N VAL A 254 51.39 -34.15 40.84
CA VAL A 254 52.81 -33.96 41.21
C VAL A 254 53.83 -34.52 40.19
N SER A 255 54.65 -33.61 39.61
CA SER A 255 55.83 -33.78 38.72
C SER A 255 55.54 -34.42 37.33
N ASP A 256 56.23 -34.09 36.23
CA ASP A 256 57.54 -33.42 36.04
C ASP A 256 57.64 -32.66 34.68
N SER A 257 58.65 -31.79 34.57
CA SER A 257 59.31 -31.12 33.40
C SER A 257 58.77 -31.19 31.95
N THR A 258 59.03 -30.08 31.22
CA THR A 258 59.08 -29.91 29.74
C THR A 258 57.70 -29.67 29.09
N GLU A 259 57.45 -28.64 28.29
CA GLU A 259 58.13 -28.25 27.03
C GLU A 259 57.78 -26.80 26.63
N GLU A 260 58.64 -26.10 25.88
CA GLU A 260 58.30 -24.78 25.32
C GLU A 260 57.31 -24.92 24.15
N GLY A 261 56.02 -24.89 24.47
CA GLY A 261 54.96 -24.79 23.47
C GLY A 261 54.87 -23.36 22.94
N LEU A 262 55.39 -23.14 21.73
CA LEU A 262 54.94 -22.01 20.91
C LEU A 262 53.46 -22.24 20.59
N THR A 263 52.58 -21.50 21.26
CA THR A 263 51.20 -21.33 20.79
C THR A 263 51.24 -20.42 19.58
N GLU A 264 51.26 -21.01 18.38
CA GLU A 264 50.83 -20.28 17.19
C GLU A 264 49.36 -19.92 17.40
N GLU A 265 49.09 -18.64 17.65
CA GLU A 265 47.73 -18.14 17.56
C GLU A 265 47.37 -18.17 16.07
N GLU A 266 46.42 -19.02 15.68
CA GLU A 266 45.78 -18.91 14.37
C GLU A 266 45.04 -17.58 14.33
N SER A 267 45.70 -16.58 13.75
CA SER A 267 45.07 -15.33 13.36
C SER A 267 44.02 -15.65 12.30
N THR A 268 42.77 -15.80 12.73
CA THR A 268 41.62 -15.85 11.84
C THR A 268 41.52 -14.51 11.15
N VAL A 269 41.89 -14.47 9.86
CA VAL A 269 41.70 -13.27 9.04
C VAL A 269 40.21 -13.06 8.87
N GLU A 270 39.72 -11.92 9.37
CA GLU A 270 38.34 -11.51 9.17
C GLU A 270 38.12 -11.22 7.68
N MET A 271 37.06 -11.80 7.12
CA MET A 271 36.67 -11.63 5.73
C MET A 271 35.47 -10.68 5.71
N VAL A 272 35.56 -9.62 4.90
CA VAL A 272 34.50 -8.63 4.70
C VAL A 272 33.92 -8.77 3.29
N ASP A 273 32.63 -8.49 3.16
CA ASP A 273 31.95 -8.46 1.86
C ASP A 273 32.24 -7.11 1.18
N VAL A 274 33.02 -7.14 0.09
CA VAL A 274 33.33 -5.98 -0.75
C VAL A 274 32.41 -5.97 -1.97
N THR A 275 31.65 -4.89 -2.13
CA THR A 275 30.75 -4.66 -3.27
C THR A 275 31.46 -3.87 -4.37
N ARG A 276 31.29 -4.31 -5.61
CA ARG A 276 31.78 -3.64 -6.83
C ARG A 276 30.72 -3.74 -7.92
N TRP A 277 30.83 -2.88 -8.92
CA TRP A 277 29.99 -2.91 -10.12
C TRP A 277 30.82 -3.31 -11.34
N VAL A 278 30.29 -4.28 -12.09
CA VAL A 278 30.88 -4.79 -13.32
C VAL A 278 30.13 -4.19 -14.49
N PHE A 279 30.77 -3.28 -15.21
CA PHE A 279 30.21 -2.71 -16.43
C PHE A 279 30.64 -3.53 -17.65
N THR A 280 29.68 -3.95 -18.47
CA THR A 280 29.87 -4.80 -19.66
C THR A 280 29.33 -4.13 -20.92
N GLN A 281 30.15 -4.07 -21.98
CA GLN A 281 29.74 -3.58 -23.31
C GLN A 281 30.59 -4.27 -24.40
N ASP A 282 29.97 -4.80 -25.45
CA ASP A 282 30.66 -5.46 -26.58
C ASP A 282 31.69 -6.56 -26.17
N ASN A 283 31.40 -7.33 -25.11
CA ASN A 283 32.31 -8.30 -24.45
C ASN A 283 33.59 -7.69 -23.83
N LYS A 284 33.68 -6.37 -23.69
CA LYS A 284 34.62 -5.70 -22.78
C LYS A 284 33.98 -5.61 -21.40
N THR A 285 34.79 -5.65 -20.35
CA THR A 285 34.33 -5.40 -18.99
C THR A 285 35.28 -4.47 -18.24
N GLN A 286 34.73 -3.64 -17.36
CA GLN A 286 35.47 -2.92 -16.32
C GLN A 286 34.84 -3.16 -14.95
N ARG A 287 35.67 -3.10 -13.90
CA ARG A 287 35.22 -3.13 -12.50
C ARG A 287 35.40 -1.74 -11.91
N VAL A 288 34.37 -1.28 -11.22
CA VAL A 288 34.33 0.01 -10.51
C VAL A 288 33.97 -0.30 -9.06
N ASP A 289 34.76 0.21 -8.12
CA ASP A 289 34.44 0.11 -6.69
C ASP A 289 33.25 1.04 -6.36
N GLU A 290 32.47 0.71 -5.32
CA GLU A 290 31.37 1.56 -4.86
C GLU A 290 31.85 2.99 -4.58
N SER A 291 31.09 4.00 -5.02
CA SER A 291 31.51 5.42 -4.99
C SER A 291 30.30 6.36 -5.07
N ASP A 292 30.50 7.63 -4.70
CA ASP A 292 29.47 8.67 -4.75
C ASP A 292 28.80 8.76 -6.14
N ASP A 293 29.57 8.62 -7.24
CA ASP A 293 29.04 8.66 -8.61
C ASP A 293 28.09 7.49 -8.91
N ILE A 294 28.38 6.29 -8.40
CA ILE A 294 27.50 5.10 -8.50
C ILE A 294 26.28 5.26 -7.60
N HIS A 295 26.47 5.78 -6.38
CA HIS A 295 25.37 6.03 -5.45
C HIS A 295 24.37 7.03 -6.05
N ASP A 296 24.84 8.16 -6.58
CA ASP A 296 24.02 9.18 -7.23
C ASP A 296 23.30 8.63 -8.47
N LEU A 297 23.95 7.76 -9.26
CA LEU A 297 23.31 7.04 -10.37
C LEU A 297 22.11 6.20 -9.90
N LEU A 298 22.31 5.36 -8.89
CA LEU A 298 21.26 4.50 -8.34
C LEU A 298 20.14 5.33 -7.68
N VAL A 299 20.48 6.45 -7.03
CA VAL A 299 19.52 7.40 -6.46
C VAL A 299 18.68 8.09 -7.54
N ASN A 300 19.29 8.49 -8.67
CA ASN A 300 18.57 9.07 -9.80
C ASN A 300 17.59 8.08 -10.42
N MET A 301 17.96 6.79 -10.54
CA MET A 301 17.07 5.73 -11.03
C MET A 301 15.84 5.53 -10.15
N VAL A 302 16.01 5.41 -8.83
CA VAL A 302 14.86 5.25 -7.91
C VAL A 302 14.08 6.55 -7.70
N GLY A 303 14.61 7.68 -8.17
CA GLY A 303 13.94 8.98 -8.22
C GLY A 303 13.04 9.18 -9.45
N LEU A 304 13.06 8.26 -10.43
CA LEU A 304 12.18 8.33 -11.60
C LEU A 304 10.71 8.16 -11.16
N THR A 305 9.83 9.01 -11.68
CA THR A 305 8.40 9.02 -11.39
C THR A 305 7.61 9.46 -12.62
N PHE A 306 6.41 8.90 -12.81
CA PHE A 306 5.49 9.39 -13.84
C PHE A 306 4.91 10.74 -13.44
N ASN A 307 4.91 11.69 -14.39
CA ASN A 307 4.38 13.03 -14.22
C ASN A 307 2.90 13.12 -14.60
N ASP A 308 2.53 12.52 -15.74
CA ASP A 308 1.15 12.34 -16.17
C ASP A 308 1.01 11.18 -17.16
N CYS A 309 -0.21 10.68 -17.32
CA CYS A 309 -0.56 9.70 -18.34
C CYS A 309 -0.89 10.45 -19.65
N ALA A 310 -0.13 10.19 -20.71
CA ALA A 310 -0.39 10.77 -22.04
C ALA A 310 -1.43 9.95 -22.81
N ASP A 311 -1.40 8.63 -22.62
CA ASP A 311 -2.37 7.69 -23.16
C ASP A 311 -2.56 6.53 -22.18
N TYR A 312 -3.81 6.13 -21.91
CA TYR A 312 -4.09 4.99 -21.03
C TYR A 312 -4.23 3.67 -21.78
N TYR A 313 -4.33 3.72 -23.11
CA TYR A 313 -4.37 2.54 -23.97
C TYR A 313 -3.89 2.93 -25.37
N ALA A 314 -2.58 2.84 -25.60
CA ALA A 314 -1.99 3.07 -26.91
C ALA A 314 -1.66 1.73 -27.60
N ASP A 315 -2.19 1.54 -28.82
CA ASP A 315 -1.82 0.40 -29.67
C ASP A 315 -0.39 0.52 -30.25
N GLU A 316 0.05 -0.46 -31.03
CA GLU A 316 1.40 -0.46 -31.63
C GLU A 316 1.64 0.76 -32.57
N GLU A 317 0.64 1.20 -33.34
CA GLU A 317 0.76 2.37 -34.25
C GLU A 317 0.76 3.68 -33.46
N GLU A 318 -0.02 3.74 -32.38
CA GLU A 318 -0.04 4.89 -31.46
C GLU A 318 1.28 5.01 -30.68
N LYS A 319 1.83 3.89 -30.17
CA LYS A 319 3.16 3.81 -29.53
C LYS A 319 4.29 4.27 -30.46
N GLU A 320 4.28 3.92 -31.75
CA GLU A 320 5.22 4.48 -32.73
C GLU A 320 5.16 6.02 -32.79
N SER A 321 3.98 6.62 -32.65
CA SER A 321 3.81 8.09 -32.69
C SER A 321 4.45 8.81 -31.50
N TYR A 322 4.52 8.15 -30.34
CA TYR A 322 5.25 8.59 -29.15
C TYR A 322 6.76 8.27 -29.22
N GLY A 323 7.24 7.67 -30.31
CA GLY A 323 8.64 7.24 -30.49
C GLY A 323 9.00 5.95 -29.77
N LEU A 324 8.02 5.21 -29.23
CA LEU A 324 8.20 3.93 -28.54
C LEU A 324 8.33 2.80 -29.57
N THR A 325 9.46 2.77 -30.27
CA THR A 325 9.78 1.83 -31.37
C THR A 325 10.81 0.78 -30.95
N ASP A 326 11.02 -0.26 -31.78
CA ASP A 326 12.07 -1.28 -31.56
C ASP A 326 13.50 -0.70 -31.41
N ASP A 327 13.77 0.45 -32.02
CA ASP A 327 15.07 1.16 -31.95
C ASP A 327 15.16 2.16 -30.78
N ALA A 328 14.10 2.28 -29.96
CA ALA A 328 14.05 3.20 -28.82
C ALA A 328 15.04 2.81 -27.71
N ALA A 329 15.35 3.77 -26.83
CA ALA A 329 16.20 3.47 -25.67
C ALA A 329 15.40 2.65 -24.64
N VAL A 330 15.97 1.56 -24.14
CA VAL A 330 15.35 0.70 -23.13
C VAL A 330 16.23 0.66 -21.90
N LEU A 331 15.67 1.06 -20.75
CA LEU A 331 16.29 0.96 -19.43
C LEU A 331 15.62 -0.18 -18.66
N THR A 332 16.40 -1.18 -18.28
CA THR A 332 15.97 -2.29 -17.43
C THR A 332 16.70 -2.20 -16.10
N ILE A 333 15.96 -2.21 -14.99
CA ILE A 333 16.47 -2.19 -13.62
C ILE A 333 16.04 -3.50 -12.94
N THR A 334 17.01 -4.33 -12.60
CA THR A 334 16.82 -5.59 -11.87
C THR A 334 17.04 -5.34 -10.38
N TYR A 335 16.10 -5.76 -9.54
CA TYR A 335 16.15 -5.50 -8.10
C TYR A 335 15.51 -6.61 -7.25
N GLN A 336 15.97 -6.70 -6.00
CA GLN A 336 15.51 -7.65 -5.00
C GLN A 336 14.26 -7.14 -4.28
N SER A 337 13.16 -7.88 -4.38
CA SER A 337 11.86 -7.62 -3.77
C SER A 337 11.50 -8.75 -2.80
N GLY A 338 12.05 -8.67 -1.58
CA GLY A 338 11.89 -9.72 -0.58
C GLY A 338 12.85 -10.89 -0.82
N GLU A 339 12.32 -12.07 -1.16
CA GLU A 339 13.11 -13.25 -1.56
C GLU A 339 13.14 -13.45 -3.09
N GLU A 340 12.47 -12.59 -3.85
CA GLU A 340 12.35 -12.68 -5.31
C GLU A 340 13.13 -11.56 -6.00
N GLU A 341 13.76 -11.87 -7.14
CA GLU A 341 14.34 -10.88 -8.04
C GLU A 341 13.33 -10.52 -9.12
N THR A 342 13.19 -9.23 -9.41
CA THR A 342 12.21 -8.69 -10.36
C THR A 342 12.82 -7.57 -11.19
N THR A 343 12.19 -7.24 -12.32
CA THR A 343 12.70 -6.29 -13.31
C THR A 343 11.69 -5.21 -13.62
N LEU A 344 12.09 -3.95 -13.47
CA LEU A 344 11.39 -2.81 -14.07
C LEU A 344 12.04 -2.50 -15.43
N LYS A 345 11.30 -2.64 -16.52
CA LYS A 345 11.76 -2.30 -17.87
C LYS A 345 10.94 -1.12 -18.42
N LEU A 346 11.64 -0.13 -18.94
CA LEU A 346 11.12 1.15 -19.41
C LEU A 346 11.60 1.40 -20.84
N THR A 347 10.67 1.52 -21.77
CA THR A 347 10.95 1.97 -23.15
C THR A 347 10.80 3.50 -23.18
N ILE A 348 11.87 4.19 -23.58
CA ILE A 348 11.99 5.66 -23.59
C ILE A 348 11.85 6.15 -25.03
N GLY A 349 10.74 6.81 -25.32
CA GLY A 349 10.37 7.32 -26.63
C GLY A 349 10.90 8.72 -26.93
N ALA A 350 10.14 9.46 -27.73
CA ALA A 350 10.43 10.84 -28.08
C ALA A 350 10.19 11.81 -26.90
N THR A 351 10.72 13.03 -27.01
CA THR A 351 10.34 14.13 -26.10
C THR A 351 9.01 14.78 -26.52
N THR A 352 8.32 15.39 -25.56
CA THR A 352 7.12 16.19 -25.78
C THR A 352 7.40 17.42 -26.67
N GLU A 353 6.37 18.03 -27.28
CA GLU A 353 6.54 19.19 -28.18
C GLU A 353 7.26 20.40 -27.54
N ASP A 354 7.23 20.51 -26.21
CA ASP A 354 7.90 21.54 -25.43
C ASP A 354 9.29 21.14 -24.91
N ASP A 355 9.75 19.92 -25.23
CA ASP A 355 11.02 19.29 -24.83
C ASP A 355 11.20 19.22 -23.30
N ALA A 356 10.10 19.12 -22.53
CA ALA A 356 10.14 19.07 -21.07
C ALA A 356 10.08 17.64 -20.48
N TYR A 357 9.53 16.68 -21.22
CA TYR A 357 9.32 15.29 -20.79
C TYR A 357 9.68 14.31 -21.91
N TYR A 358 10.01 13.07 -21.55
CA TYR A 358 9.96 11.90 -22.45
C TYR A 358 8.63 11.17 -22.31
N TYR A 359 8.14 10.60 -23.41
CA TYR A 359 7.15 9.53 -23.36
C TYR A 359 7.82 8.23 -22.93
N ILE A 360 7.23 7.52 -21.95
CA ILE A 360 7.76 6.25 -21.42
C ILE A 360 6.62 5.24 -21.26
N SER A 361 6.88 4.00 -21.71
CA SER A 361 6.04 2.83 -21.46
C SER A 361 6.76 1.88 -20.51
N MET A 362 6.06 1.30 -19.54
CA MET A 362 6.51 0.08 -18.86
C MET A 362 6.37 -1.12 -19.79
N ASP A 363 7.11 -2.20 -19.50
CA ASP A 363 6.92 -3.49 -20.14
C ASP A 363 5.55 -4.09 -19.78
N ASP A 364 4.95 -4.83 -20.72
CA ASP A 364 3.60 -5.42 -20.60
C ASP A 364 2.47 -4.41 -20.25
N SER A 365 2.68 -3.11 -20.45
CA SER A 365 1.68 -2.05 -20.27
C SER A 365 1.19 -1.46 -21.58
N ASP A 366 -0.10 -1.11 -21.63
CA ASP A 366 -0.71 -0.33 -22.69
C ASP A 366 -0.69 1.19 -22.42
N GLN A 367 -0.32 1.63 -21.21
CA GLN A 367 -0.21 3.05 -20.88
C GLN A 367 1.08 3.67 -21.42
N VAL A 368 0.95 4.88 -21.98
CA VAL A 368 2.07 5.76 -22.30
C VAL A 368 2.05 6.91 -21.32
N ASN A 369 3.08 6.98 -20.49
CA ASN A 369 3.23 8.02 -19.47
C ASN A 369 4.28 9.04 -19.87
N THR A 370 4.38 10.13 -19.12
CA THR A 370 5.44 11.14 -19.25
C THR A 370 6.37 11.11 -18.05
N VAL A 371 7.68 11.28 -18.27
CA VAL A 371 8.69 11.42 -17.22
C VAL A 371 9.59 12.62 -17.54
N SER A 372 9.94 13.39 -16.51
CA SER A 372 10.79 14.58 -16.58
C SER A 372 12.06 14.33 -17.39
N LYS A 373 12.27 15.16 -18.43
CA LYS A 373 13.46 15.06 -19.29
C LYS A 373 14.75 15.19 -18.49
N GLU A 374 14.78 16.11 -17.52
CA GLU A 374 15.93 16.32 -16.63
C GLU A 374 16.30 15.06 -15.85
N SER A 375 15.30 14.33 -15.34
CA SER A 375 15.51 13.11 -14.55
C SER A 375 15.98 11.94 -15.40
N VAL A 376 15.42 11.78 -16.60
CA VAL A 376 15.82 10.74 -17.55
C VAL A 376 17.22 11.02 -18.12
N ASP A 377 17.49 12.26 -18.56
CA ASP A 377 18.80 12.65 -19.08
C ASP A 377 19.89 12.48 -18.00
N ALA A 378 19.61 12.78 -16.73
CA ALA A 378 20.56 12.55 -15.63
C ALA A 378 20.94 11.07 -15.45
N VAL A 379 19.98 10.14 -15.61
CA VAL A 379 20.26 8.70 -15.59
C VAL A 379 21.06 8.29 -16.84
N LEU A 380 20.63 8.71 -18.03
CA LEU A 380 21.27 8.33 -19.30
C LEU A 380 22.71 8.86 -19.40
N ASP A 381 22.95 10.13 -19.06
CA ASP A 381 24.29 10.75 -19.12
C ASP A 381 25.26 10.09 -18.12
N ALA A 382 24.76 9.71 -16.93
CA ALA A 382 25.57 9.03 -15.91
C ALA A 382 25.92 7.59 -16.33
N ILE A 383 24.97 6.83 -16.92
CA ILE A 383 25.26 5.49 -17.49
C ILE A 383 26.29 5.61 -18.63
N SER A 384 26.09 6.52 -19.59
CA SER A 384 27.02 6.73 -20.71
C SER A 384 28.43 7.20 -20.28
N GLY A 385 28.60 7.65 -19.03
CA GLY A 385 29.91 7.90 -18.42
C GLY A 385 30.80 6.65 -18.30
N TYR A 386 30.22 5.44 -18.37
CA TYR A 386 30.90 4.16 -18.19
C TYR A 386 31.05 3.32 -19.48
N GLU A 387 30.83 3.90 -20.66
CA GLU A 387 31.05 3.23 -21.96
C GLU A 387 32.54 2.91 -22.24
N LEU A 388 32.80 1.83 -23.00
CA LEU A 388 34.10 1.11 -23.15
C LEU A 388 34.67 1.03 -24.56
#